data_AF-A0A3C1JVE4-F1
#
_entry.id   AF-A0A3C1JVE4-F1
#
_cell.length_a   1.000
_cell.length_b   1.000
_cell.length_c   1.000
_cell.angle_alpha   90.00
_cell.angle_beta   90.00
_cell.angle_gamma   90.00
#
_symmetry.space_group_name_H-M   'P 1'
#
loop_
_entity.id
_entity.type
_entity.pdbx_description
1 polymer ?
#
loop_
_entity_poly.entity_id
_entity_poly.type
_entity_poly.pdbx_seq_one_letter_code
_entity_poly.pdbx_strand_id
1 'polypeptide(L)'
;MKKILLFLSVILLIAGCASKRYTKKAAKFEEAGLYEDAAAYYYEAVRKKDSNVDAKLGLRKTGQQTLDKKLSEFNIAYKQADYKKAVYNYIDAENYFNKIKAVNVELNFPEYYKEYYEESKNDYLNKKYTDGVDKLNRDDFAAALLVFEEIKKIDGNYKDVKDLYITAKYEPFYREANTNLDNGLYRKAYYTFDNILKGTGGYKQANTLKEEALQKGTITILVTDFQYSNTYTRNTSQAVTSKVRSQLSTSENPFIKIIDVSAINANIYQDGRLNMQAANLSGIKAILTGNVSRVVENTGKLNKTEKRGYIKEVRKVKNDKGEDIDKVEYFKTTYYEYEAENYASVELNFKLISTENNEILVSDLVSLTNNDKMHYASFSGEKKTLVPGYWKYKDRKSPEDNVKDNQSDINRLKNLLNASKDIKSTTELLDEVIKQSVQRISDKVNKYNPEK
;
A
#
# COMPACT_ATOMS: atom_id res chain seq x y z
N MET A 1 1.22 -39.79 8.74
CA MET A 1 -0.16 -40.14 9.17
C MET A 1 -0.29 -40.31 10.70
N LYS A 2 0.49 -41.15 11.39
CA LYS A 2 0.42 -41.29 12.88
C LYS A 2 0.64 -39.98 13.66
N LYS A 3 1.58 -39.11 13.25
CA LYS A 3 1.81 -37.80 13.91
C LYS A 3 0.68 -36.78 13.69
N ILE A 4 -0.03 -36.85 12.55
CA ILE A 4 -1.18 -35.98 12.26
C ILE A 4 -2.41 -36.47 13.05
N LEU A 5 -2.61 -37.79 13.17
CA LEU A 5 -3.66 -38.35 14.04
C LEU A 5 -3.45 -37.98 15.52
N LEU A 6 -2.19 -37.94 15.97
CA LEU A 6 -1.85 -37.58 17.35
C LEU A 6 -2.04 -36.07 17.63
N PHE A 7 -1.80 -35.21 16.63
CA PHE A 7 -2.08 -33.78 16.75
C PHE A 7 -3.59 -33.48 16.71
N LEU A 8 -4.35 -34.21 15.89
CA LEU A 8 -5.81 -34.11 15.81
C LEU A 8 -6.48 -34.58 17.12
N SER A 9 -5.95 -35.63 17.77
CA SER A 9 -6.50 -36.12 19.04
C SER A 9 -6.27 -35.15 20.20
N VAL A 10 -5.13 -34.45 20.25
CA VAL A 10 -4.83 -33.43 21.27
C VAL A 10 -5.75 -32.20 21.11
N ILE A 11 -6.06 -31.77 19.89
CA ILE A 11 -7.00 -30.66 19.63
C ILE A 11 -8.43 -31.03 20.07
N LEU A 12 -8.87 -32.27 19.81
CA LEU A 12 -10.17 -32.80 20.26
C LEU A 12 -10.28 -32.90 21.79
N LEU A 13 -9.19 -33.23 22.49
CA LEU A 13 -9.14 -33.30 23.96
C LEU A 13 -9.21 -31.92 24.63
N ILE A 14 -8.55 -30.91 24.07
CA ILE A 14 -8.55 -29.53 24.60
C ILE A 14 -9.93 -28.88 24.42
N ALA A 15 -10.60 -29.10 23.28
CA ALA A 15 -11.95 -28.61 23.03
C ALA A 15 -12.98 -29.20 24.01
N GLY A 16 -12.86 -30.49 24.34
CA GLY A 16 -13.70 -31.16 25.33
C GLY A 16 -13.54 -30.61 26.76
N CYS A 17 -12.30 -30.34 27.18
CA CYS A 17 -12.00 -29.74 28.49
C CYS A 17 -12.53 -28.31 28.59
N ALA A 18 -12.39 -27.52 27.52
CA ALA A 18 -12.93 -26.17 27.45
C ALA A 18 -14.46 -26.16 27.56
N SER A 19 -15.16 -26.97 26.75
CA SER A 19 -16.62 -27.04 26.75
C SER A 19 -17.17 -27.38 28.15
N LYS A 20 -16.62 -28.41 28.82
CA LYS A 20 -17.02 -28.79 30.19
C LYS A 20 -16.81 -27.67 31.22
N ARG A 21 -15.71 -26.91 31.10
CA ARG A 21 -15.43 -25.75 31.96
C ARG A 21 -16.46 -24.64 31.77
N TYR A 22 -16.83 -24.34 30.52
CA TYR A 22 -17.87 -23.36 30.20
C TYR A 22 -19.24 -23.80 30.75
N THR A 23 -19.62 -25.08 30.56
CA THR A 23 -20.87 -25.65 31.14
C THR A 23 -20.92 -25.50 32.66
N LYS A 24 -19.84 -25.84 33.37
CA LYS A 24 -19.78 -25.71 34.84
C LYS A 24 -19.91 -24.26 35.30
N LYS A 25 -19.35 -23.31 34.56
CA LYS A 25 -19.46 -21.89 34.86
C LYS A 25 -20.88 -21.37 34.58
N ALA A 26 -21.48 -21.80 33.48
CA ALA A 26 -22.86 -21.48 33.13
C ALA A 26 -23.86 -21.93 34.21
N ALA A 27 -23.72 -23.17 34.71
CA ALA A 27 -24.57 -23.70 35.79
C ALA A 27 -24.55 -22.82 37.05
N LYS A 28 -23.40 -22.26 37.42
CA LYS A 28 -23.29 -21.34 38.56
C LYS A 28 -24.05 -20.03 38.35
N PHE A 29 -24.02 -19.47 37.14
CA PHE A 29 -24.80 -18.29 36.80
C PHE A 29 -26.28 -18.61 36.76
N GLU A 30 -26.65 -19.78 36.25
CA GLU A 30 -28.03 -20.27 36.23
C GLU A 30 -28.59 -20.43 37.65
N GLU A 31 -27.84 -21.05 38.57
CA GLU A 31 -28.19 -21.16 40.00
C GLU A 31 -28.37 -19.80 40.68
N ALA A 32 -27.61 -18.79 40.26
CA ALA A 32 -27.71 -17.42 40.76
C ALA A 32 -28.84 -16.59 40.08
N GLY A 33 -29.59 -17.17 39.14
CA GLY A 33 -30.64 -16.47 38.39
C GLY A 33 -30.13 -15.50 37.30
N LEU A 34 -28.84 -15.54 37.00
CA LEU A 34 -28.19 -14.72 35.98
C LEU A 34 -28.28 -15.42 34.61
N TYR A 35 -29.50 -15.51 34.08
CA TYR A 35 -29.81 -16.34 32.92
C TYR A 35 -29.14 -15.90 31.62
N GLU A 36 -28.94 -14.59 31.43
CA GLU A 36 -28.25 -14.04 30.24
C GLU A 36 -26.76 -14.42 30.23
N ASP A 37 -26.08 -14.28 31.38
CA ASP A 37 -24.71 -14.75 31.55
C ASP A 37 -24.62 -16.27 31.38
N ALA A 38 -25.53 -17.01 32.00
CA ALA A 38 -25.60 -18.46 31.87
C ALA A 38 -25.75 -18.89 30.41
N ALA A 39 -26.66 -18.27 29.66
CA ALA A 39 -26.86 -18.53 28.23
C ALA A 39 -25.59 -18.21 27.41
N ALA A 40 -24.89 -17.12 27.71
CA ALA A 40 -23.62 -16.80 27.05
C ALA A 40 -22.54 -17.88 27.31
N TYR A 41 -22.40 -18.35 28.56
CA TYR A 41 -21.45 -19.42 28.89
C TYR A 41 -21.84 -20.78 28.29
N TYR A 42 -23.13 -21.14 28.27
CA TYR A 42 -23.60 -22.35 27.61
C TYR A 42 -23.40 -22.27 26.08
N TYR A 43 -23.66 -21.11 25.46
CA TYR A 43 -23.39 -20.88 24.04
C TYR A 43 -21.92 -21.12 23.69
N GLU A 44 -20.99 -20.59 24.49
CA GLU A 44 -19.56 -20.85 24.33
C GLU A 44 -19.23 -22.35 24.48
N ALA A 45 -19.87 -23.04 25.44
CA ALA A 45 -19.68 -24.48 25.61
C ALA A 45 -20.14 -25.28 24.38
N VAL A 46 -21.30 -24.95 23.81
CA VAL A 46 -21.83 -25.60 22.59
C VAL A 46 -20.95 -25.29 21.39
N ARG A 47 -20.53 -24.03 21.20
CA ARG A 47 -19.63 -23.65 20.09
C ARG A 47 -18.28 -24.38 20.15
N LYS A 48 -17.77 -24.67 21.35
CA LYS A 48 -16.54 -25.46 21.53
C LYS A 48 -16.75 -26.95 21.30
N LYS A 49 -17.92 -27.49 21.63
CA LYS A 49 -18.28 -28.90 21.41
C LYS A 49 -19.79 -29.04 21.22
N ASP A 50 -20.21 -29.14 19.96
CA ASP A 50 -21.62 -29.25 19.59
C ASP A 50 -22.29 -30.53 20.16
N SER A 51 -21.52 -31.60 20.39
CA SER A 51 -22.01 -32.83 21.00
C SER A 51 -22.18 -32.77 22.52
N ASN A 52 -21.95 -31.62 23.16
CA ASN A 52 -22.19 -31.45 24.60
C ASN A 52 -23.69 -31.25 24.89
N VAL A 53 -24.37 -32.35 25.21
CA VAL A 53 -25.82 -32.39 25.47
C VAL A 53 -26.20 -31.51 26.66
N ASP A 54 -25.46 -31.56 27.77
CA ASP A 54 -25.73 -30.75 28.96
C ASP A 54 -25.68 -29.25 28.65
N ALA A 55 -24.67 -28.84 27.86
CA ALA A 55 -24.57 -27.45 27.41
C ALA A 55 -25.72 -27.05 26.48
N LYS A 56 -26.19 -27.93 25.60
CA LYS A 56 -27.34 -27.67 24.73
C LYS A 56 -28.65 -27.56 25.52
N LEU A 57 -28.86 -28.41 26.52
CA LEU A 57 -30.04 -28.36 27.38
C LEU A 57 -30.02 -27.09 28.26
N GLY A 58 -28.88 -26.78 28.87
CA GLY A 58 -28.69 -25.54 29.62
C GLY A 58 -28.92 -24.31 28.74
N LEU A 59 -28.32 -24.27 27.54
CA LEU A 59 -28.52 -23.18 26.58
C LEU A 59 -29.98 -23.04 26.16
N ARG A 60 -30.69 -24.15 25.94
CA ARG A 60 -32.11 -24.10 25.57
C ARG A 60 -32.93 -23.44 26.67
N LYS A 61 -32.70 -23.83 27.93
CA LYS A 61 -33.45 -23.30 29.09
C LYS A 61 -33.12 -21.83 29.36
N THR A 62 -31.85 -21.52 29.63
CA THR A 62 -31.44 -20.14 29.97
C THR A 62 -31.54 -19.23 28.76
N GLY A 63 -31.37 -19.79 27.56
CA GLY A 63 -31.55 -19.08 26.32
C GLY A 63 -33.00 -18.70 26.05
N GLN A 64 -33.96 -19.60 26.34
CA GLN A 64 -35.38 -19.26 26.29
C GLN A 64 -35.73 -18.16 27.28
N GLN A 65 -35.27 -18.26 28.53
CA GLN A 65 -35.53 -17.22 29.54
C GLN A 65 -34.97 -15.85 29.13
N THR A 66 -33.78 -15.83 28.52
CA THR A 66 -33.18 -14.60 27.99
C THR A 66 -33.98 -14.04 26.82
N LEU A 67 -34.45 -14.89 25.90
CA LEU A 67 -35.31 -14.49 24.80
C LEU A 67 -36.66 -13.95 25.30
N ASP A 68 -37.30 -14.64 26.26
CA ASP A 68 -38.57 -14.22 26.85
C ASP A 68 -38.45 -12.85 27.52
N LYS A 69 -37.32 -12.57 28.21
CA LYS A 69 -37.03 -11.24 28.75
C LYS A 69 -36.94 -10.18 27.66
N LYS A 70 -36.20 -10.43 26.57
CA LYS A 70 -36.08 -9.49 25.44
C LYS A 70 -37.44 -9.24 24.76
N LEU A 71 -38.24 -10.29 24.56
CA LEU A 71 -39.59 -10.19 24.02
C LEU A 71 -40.56 -9.46 24.97
N SER A 72 -40.37 -9.60 26.28
CA SER A 72 -41.11 -8.82 27.29
C SER A 72 -40.77 -7.34 27.19
N GLU A 73 -39.49 -6.99 27.08
CA GLU A 73 -39.03 -5.61 26.89
C GLU A 73 -39.56 -5.00 25.59
N PHE A 74 -39.63 -5.79 24.51
CA PHE A 74 -40.31 -5.42 23.27
C PHE A 74 -41.80 -5.11 23.51
N ASN A 75 -42.54 -6.04 24.13
CA ASN A 75 -43.97 -5.90 24.36
C ASN A 75 -44.31 -4.70 25.27
N ILE A 76 -43.48 -4.43 26.27
CA ILE A 76 -43.64 -3.25 27.14
C ILE A 76 -43.50 -1.97 26.32
N ALA A 77 -42.46 -1.88 25.47
CA ALA A 77 -42.25 -0.71 24.61
C ALA A 77 -43.40 -0.52 23.59
N TYR A 78 -43.87 -1.62 22.98
CA TYR A 78 -45.02 -1.61 22.07
C TYR A 78 -46.28 -1.07 22.77
N LYS A 79 -46.63 -1.59 23.95
CA LYS A 79 -47.80 -1.13 24.74
C LYS A 79 -47.71 0.32 25.19
N GLN A 80 -46.49 0.86 25.33
CA GLN A 80 -46.24 2.26 25.68
C GLN A 80 -46.19 3.17 24.45
N ALA A 81 -46.41 2.65 23.23
CA ALA A 81 -46.23 3.35 21.96
C ALA A 81 -44.81 3.96 21.78
N ASP A 82 -43.80 3.42 22.47
CA ASP A 82 -42.39 3.75 22.22
C ASP A 82 -41.89 2.88 21.06
N TYR A 83 -42.36 3.19 19.85
CA TYR A 83 -42.11 2.39 18.65
C TYR A 83 -40.64 2.29 18.29
N LYS A 84 -39.82 3.32 18.61
CA LYS A 84 -38.37 3.24 18.43
C LYS A 84 -37.79 2.09 19.25
N LYS A 85 -38.09 2.10 20.55
CA LYS A 85 -37.58 1.10 21.48
C LYS A 85 -38.15 -0.28 21.16
N ALA A 86 -39.42 -0.36 20.77
CA ALA A 86 -40.05 -1.61 20.33
C ALA A 86 -39.31 -2.23 19.13
N VAL A 87 -39.08 -1.46 18.06
CA VAL A 87 -38.35 -1.93 16.87
C VAL A 87 -36.97 -2.47 17.22
N TYR A 88 -36.18 -1.71 18.00
CA TYR A 88 -34.83 -2.14 18.36
C TYR A 88 -34.81 -3.33 19.31
N ASN A 89 -35.74 -3.42 20.27
CA ASN A 89 -35.86 -4.57 21.16
C ASN A 89 -36.22 -5.85 20.40
N TYR A 90 -37.12 -5.76 19.42
CA TYR A 90 -37.46 -6.91 18.57
C TYR A 90 -36.27 -7.35 17.72
N ILE A 91 -35.58 -6.41 17.05
CA ILE A 91 -34.37 -6.72 16.26
C ILE A 91 -33.30 -7.38 17.15
N ASP A 92 -33.10 -6.91 18.38
CA ASP A 92 -32.17 -7.54 19.33
C ASP A 92 -32.61 -8.97 19.72
N ALA A 93 -33.91 -9.18 20.00
CA ALA A 93 -34.48 -10.49 20.29
C ALA A 93 -34.31 -11.47 19.10
N GLU A 94 -34.57 -11.01 17.88
CA GLU A 94 -34.42 -11.79 16.65
C GLU A 94 -32.95 -12.15 16.37
N ASN A 95 -32.03 -11.19 16.53
CA ASN A 95 -30.60 -11.44 16.41
C ASN A 95 -30.11 -12.47 17.43
N TYR A 96 -30.58 -12.36 18.68
CA TYR A 96 -30.28 -13.32 19.72
C TYR A 96 -30.82 -14.71 19.39
N PHE A 97 -32.08 -14.80 18.97
CA PHE A 97 -32.70 -16.06 18.53
C PHE A 97 -31.91 -16.72 17.39
N ASN A 98 -31.56 -15.96 16.35
CA ASN A 98 -30.78 -16.45 15.21
C ASN A 98 -29.37 -16.90 15.62
N LYS A 99 -28.74 -16.20 16.58
CA LYS A 99 -27.43 -16.59 17.14
C LYS A 99 -27.49 -17.95 17.84
N ILE A 100 -28.55 -18.23 18.61
CA ILE A 100 -28.73 -19.52 19.30
C ILE A 100 -29.10 -20.63 18.30
N LYS A 101 -29.98 -20.32 17.34
CA LYS A 101 -30.34 -21.25 16.26
C LYS A 101 -29.12 -21.70 15.46
N ALA A 102 -28.15 -20.82 15.22
CA ALA A 102 -26.92 -21.11 14.48
C ALA A 102 -26.02 -22.19 15.14
N VAL A 103 -26.23 -22.49 16.43
CA VAL A 103 -25.55 -23.60 17.14
C VAL A 103 -26.46 -24.81 17.35
N ASN A 104 -27.49 -24.96 16.50
CA ASN A 104 -28.46 -26.06 16.50
C ASN A 104 -29.19 -26.22 17.84
N VAL A 105 -29.46 -25.11 18.53
CA VAL A 105 -30.33 -25.09 19.70
C VAL A 105 -31.60 -24.32 19.34
N GLU A 106 -32.73 -25.02 19.42
CA GLU A 106 -34.04 -24.45 19.14
C GLU A 106 -34.58 -23.72 20.37
N LEU A 107 -35.02 -22.49 20.14
CA LEU A 107 -35.82 -21.70 21.06
C LEU A 107 -37.22 -21.51 20.46
N ASN A 108 -38.20 -21.19 21.28
CA ASN A 108 -39.53 -20.79 20.84
C ASN A 108 -39.58 -19.27 20.65
N PHE A 109 -39.83 -18.81 19.43
CA PHE A 109 -40.12 -17.42 19.11
C PHE A 109 -41.57 -17.35 18.60
N PRO A 110 -42.53 -16.92 19.43
CA PRO A 110 -43.93 -16.87 19.02
C PRO A 110 -44.18 -15.90 17.85
N GLU A 111 -44.86 -16.38 16.80
CA GLU A 111 -45.07 -15.61 15.55
C GLU A 111 -45.88 -14.33 15.77
N TYR A 112 -46.76 -14.27 16.78
CA TYR A 112 -47.60 -13.09 17.04
C TYR A 112 -46.77 -11.82 17.35
N TYR A 113 -45.54 -11.95 17.86
CA TYR A 113 -44.68 -10.79 18.09
C TYR A 113 -44.28 -10.09 16.80
N LYS A 114 -44.27 -10.80 15.68
CA LYS A 114 -43.94 -10.26 14.37
C LYS A 114 -45.00 -9.26 13.89
N GLU A 115 -46.28 -9.53 14.15
CA GLU A 115 -47.36 -8.60 13.79
C GLU A 115 -47.20 -7.27 14.53
N TYR A 116 -46.96 -7.29 15.84
CA TYR A 116 -46.69 -6.08 16.64
C TYR A 116 -45.40 -5.36 16.22
N TYR A 117 -44.41 -6.12 15.77
CA TYR A 117 -43.16 -5.56 15.26
C TYR A 117 -43.40 -4.84 13.94
N GLU A 118 -44.12 -5.43 13.01
CA GLU A 118 -44.44 -4.82 11.72
C GLU A 118 -45.26 -3.54 11.89
N GLU A 119 -46.21 -3.51 12.83
CA GLU A 119 -46.94 -2.29 13.22
C GLU A 119 -45.99 -1.22 13.77
N SER A 120 -45.19 -1.56 14.79
CA SER A 120 -44.22 -0.63 15.40
C SER A 120 -43.21 -0.10 14.38
N LYS A 121 -42.73 -0.97 13.48
CA LYS A 121 -41.80 -0.64 12.41
C LYS A 121 -42.44 0.34 11.44
N ASN A 122 -43.67 0.10 11.01
CA ASN A 122 -44.37 0.98 10.08
C ASN A 122 -44.55 2.38 10.66
N ASP A 123 -45.00 2.50 11.91
CA ASP A 123 -45.17 3.81 12.56
C ASP A 123 -43.85 4.54 12.77
N TYR A 124 -42.83 3.82 13.27
CA TYR A 124 -41.52 4.39 13.50
C TYR A 124 -40.85 4.88 12.22
N LEU A 125 -40.85 4.03 11.18
CA LEU A 125 -40.26 4.36 9.89
C LEU A 125 -41.04 5.47 9.18
N ASN A 126 -42.37 5.52 9.31
CA ASN A 126 -43.15 6.60 8.72
C ASN A 126 -42.80 7.96 9.35
N LYS A 127 -42.72 8.02 10.69
CA LYS A 127 -42.31 9.23 11.40
C LYS A 127 -40.89 9.66 11.02
N LYS A 128 -39.96 8.71 10.95
CA LYS A 128 -38.58 8.98 10.54
C LYS A 128 -38.49 9.44 9.09
N TYR A 129 -39.25 8.82 8.20
CA TYR A 129 -39.30 9.20 6.80
C TYR A 129 -39.77 10.65 6.63
N THR A 130 -40.88 11.03 7.28
CA THR A 130 -41.35 12.43 7.25
C THR A 130 -40.31 13.39 7.80
N ASP A 131 -39.69 13.06 8.95
CA ASP A 131 -38.63 13.87 9.55
C ASP A 131 -37.39 14.03 8.65
N GLY A 132 -36.98 12.97 7.97
CA GLY A 132 -35.86 12.99 7.01
C GLY A 132 -36.17 13.82 5.78
N VAL A 133 -37.38 13.69 5.22
CA VAL A 133 -37.86 14.51 4.09
C VAL A 133 -37.94 15.98 4.46
N ASP A 134 -38.46 16.32 5.64
CA ASP A 134 -38.53 17.71 6.12
C ASP A 134 -37.14 18.33 6.29
N LYS A 135 -36.17 17.57 6.81
CA LYS A 135 -34.76 18.00 6.89
C LYS A 135 -34.16 18.19 5.51
N LEU A 136 -34.39 17.25 4.59
CA LEU A 136 -33.89 17.33 3.22
C LEU A 136 -34.45 18.55 2.48
N ASN A 137 -35.74 18.84 2.63
CA ASN A 137 -36.41 20.01 2.03
C ASN A 137 -35.88 21.36 2.56
N ARG A 138 -35.25 21.36 3.74
CA ARG A 138 -34.57 22.52 4.33
C ARG A 138 -33.08 22.58 3.97
N ASP A 139 -32.62 21.73 3.06
CA ASP A 139 -31.21 21.54 2.70
C ASP A 139 -30.33 21.17 3.92
N ASP A 140 -30.91 20.59 4.99
CA ASP A 140 -30.14 20.03 6.11
C ASP A 140 -29.62 18.62 5.75
N PHE A 141 -28.70 18.65 4.78
CA PHE A 141 -27.71 17.65 4.39
C PHE A 141 -27.47 16.53 5.41
N ALA A 142 -26.73 16.94 6.44
CA ALA A 142 -26.15 16.05 7.41
C ALA A 142 -27.23 15.42 8.29
N ALA A 143 -28.23 16.19 8.73
CA ALA A 143 -29.28 15.66 9.58
C ALA A 143 -30.21 14.70 8.82
N ALA A 144 -30.55 15.02 7.57
CA ALA A 144 -31.36 14.14 6.71
C ALA A 144 -30.64 12.80 6.46
N LEU A 145 -29.33 12.85 6.18
CA LEU A 145 -28.50 11.67 5.96
C LEU A 145 -28.55 10.69 7.14
N LEU A 146 -28.37 11.20 8.37
CA LEU A 146 -28.44 10.37 9.58
C LEU A 146 -29.80 9.68 9.75
N VAL A 147 -30.89 10.38 9.42
CA VAL A 147 -32.24 9.81 9.48
C VAL A 147 -32.43 8.72 8.42
N PHE A 148 -32.00 8.95 7.18
CA PHE A 148 -32.12 7.94 6.12
C PHE A 148 -31.20 6.74 6.34
N GLU A 149 -30.04 6.91 6.98
CA GLU A 149 -29.19 5.80 7.43
C GLU A 149 -29.89 4.92 8.46
N GLU A 150 -30.60 5.54 9.41
CA GLU A 150 -31.38 4.81 10.41
C GLU A 150 -32.50 4.00 9.77
N ILE A 151 -33.26 4.59 8.84
CA ILE A 151 -34.30 3.88 8.09
C ILE A 151 -33.69 2.72 7.30
N LYS A 152 -32.61 2.95 6.54
CA LYS A 152 -31.95 1.91 5.74
C LYS A 152 -31.41 0.75 6.57
N LYS A 153 -30.98 1.02 7.81
CA LYS A 153 -30.52 -0.01 8.75
C LYS A 153 -31.66 -0.95 9.18
N ILE A 154 -32.89 -0.44 9.27
CA ILE A 154 -34.08 -1.21 9.67
C ILE A 154 -34.72 -1.86 8.44
N ASP A 155 -34.97 -1.08 7.39
CA ASP A 155 -35.51 -1.54 6.11
C ASP A 155 -34.94 -0.70 4.95
N GLY A 156 -33.98 -1.30 4.25
CA GLY A 156 -33.33 -0.69 3.09
C GLY A 156 -34.24 -0.46 1.89
N ASN A 157 -35.41 -1.09 1.84
CA ASN A 157 -36.39 -0.97 0.76
C ASN A 157 -37.62 -0.13 1.18
N TYR A 158 -37.57 0.55 2.33
CA TYR A 158 -38.66 1.38 2.80
C TYR A 158 -38.88 2.58 1.87
N LYS A 159 -39.96 2.52 1.08
CA LYS A 159 -40.31 3.55 0.09
C LYS A 159 -39.10 3.84 -0.84
N ASP A 160 -38.80 5.10 -1.07
CA ASP A 160 -37.69 5.64 -1.88
C ASP A 160 -36.48 6.07 -1.02
N VAL A 161 -36.32 5.54 0.20
CA VAL A 161 -35.22 5.92 1.10
C VAL A 161 -33.82 5.76 0.49
N LYS A 162 -33.64 4.83 -0.47
CA LYS A 162 -32.37 4.67 -1.18
C LYS A 162 -32.01 5.93 -1.96
N ASP A 163 -32.97 6.52 -2.65
CA ASP A 163 -32.78 7.71 -3.49
C ASP A 163 -32.67 8.97 -2.63
N LEU A 164 -33.46 9.06 -1.56
CA LEU A 164 -33.35 10.14 -0.58
C LEU A 164 -32.00 10.13 0.14
N TYR A 165 -31.49 8.95 0.50
CA TYR A 165 -30.13 8.78 1.05
C TYR A 165 -29.06 9.25 0.06
N ILE A 166 -29.17 8.86 -1.21
CA ILE A 166 -28.24 9.29 -2.27
C ILE A 166 -28.26 10.81 -2.38
N THR A 167 -29.46 11.42 -2.39
CA THR A 167 -29.62 12.87 -2.47
C THR A 167 -29.03 13.58 -1.26
N ALA A 168 -29.38 13.16 -0.05
CA ALA A 168 -28.82 13.72 1.19
C ALA A 168 -27.29 13.62 1.24
N LYS A 169 -26.73 12.51 0.74
CA LYS A 169 -25.29 12.29 0.75
C LYS A 169 -24.55 13.12 -0.30
N TYR A 170 -25.03 13.13 -1.55
CA TYR A 170 -24.25 13.61 -2.68
C TYR A 170 -24.66 14.98 -3.22
N GLU A 171 -25.85 15.50 -2.89
CA GLU A 171 -26.24 16.85 -3.28
C GLU A 171 -25.28 17.94 -2.76
N PRO A 172 -24.80 17.92 -1.51
CA PRO A 172 -23.80 18.89 -1.04
C PRO A 172 -22.53 18.88 -1.88
N PHE A 173 -22.00 17.69 -2.19
CA PHE A 173 -20.81 17.55 -3.03
C PHE A 173 -21.07 17.98 -4.47
N TYR A 174 -22.27 17.72 -5.00
CA TYR A 174 -22.65 18.18 -6.33
C TYR A 174 -22.66 19.72 -6.39
N ARG A 175 -23.26 20.38 -5.39
CA ARG A 175 -23.25 21.85 -5.28
C ARG A 175 -21.83 22.40 -5.10
N GLU A 176 -21.00 21.75 -4.28
CA GLU A 176 -19.58 22.10 -4.12
C GLU A 176 -18.80 21.96 -5.43
N ALA A 177 -19.00 20.86 -6.17
CA ALA A 177 -18.33 20.60 -7.44
C ALA A 177 -18.69 21.65 -8.50
N ASN A 178 -19.97 22.05 -8.58
CA ASN A 178 -20.40 23.17 -9.43
C ASN A 178 -19.74 24.48 -9.01
N THR A 179 -19.70 24.78 -7.71
CA THR A 179 -19.03 25.98 -7.19
C THR A 179 -17.53 25.98 -7.55
N ASN A 180 -16.85 24.84 -7.43
CA ASN A 180 -15.45 24.69 -7.84
C ASN A 180 -15.31 24.91 -9.36
N LEU A 181 -16.21 24.36 -10.18
CA LEU A 181 -16.23 24.52 -11.63
C LEU A 181 -16.40 26.00 -12.04
N ASP A 182 -17.33 26.73 -11.41
CA ASP A 182 -17.59 28.15 -11.65
C ASP A 182 -16.41 29.03 -11.25
N ASN A 183 -15.71 28.66 -10.18
CA ASN A 183 -14.52 29.36 -9.69
C ASN A 183 -13.22 28.99 -10.44
N GLY A 184 -13.29 28.19 -11.50
CA GLY A 184 -12.12 27.77 -12.28
C GLY A 184 -11.25 26.70 -11.61
N LEU A 185 -11.71 26.09 -10.51
CA LEU A 185 -11.06 24.98 -9.81
C LEU A 185 -11.45 23.64 -10.46
N TYR A 186 -11.12 23.51 -11.74
CA TYR A 186 -11.56 22.42 -12.61
C TYR A 186 -11.12 21.03 -12.17
N ARG A 187 -9.88 20.87 -11.68
CA ARG A 187 -9.36 19.58 -11.24
C ARG A 187 -10.03 19.14 -9.94
N LYS A 188 -10.25 20.06 -9.00
CA LYS A 188 -11.04 19.80 -7.79
C LYS A 188 -12.48 19.42 -8.13
N ALA A 189 -13.13 20.15 -9.04
CA ALA A 189 -14.48 19.84 -9.51
C ALA A 189 -14.55 18.44 -10.13
N TYR A 190 -13.61 18.10 -11.03
CA TYR A 190 -13.51 16.78 -11.66
C TYR A 190 -13.47 15.64 -10.64
N TYR A 191 -12.57 15.72 -9.64
CA TYR A 191 -12.44 14.65 -8.64
C TYR A 191 -13.68 14.56 -7.74
N THR A 192 -14.34 15.68 -7.47
CA THR A 192 -15.58 15.70 -6.70
C THR A 192 -16.71 15.01 -7.47
N PHE A 193 -16.89 15.33 -8.75
CA PHE A 193 -17.86 14.63 -9.61
C PHE A 193 -17.51 13.14 -9.80
N ASP A 194 -16.23 12.80 -9.96
CA ASP A 194 -15.78 11.41 -10.05
C ASP A 194 -16.14 10.61 -8.79
N ASN A 195 -15.97 11.21 -7.61
CA ASN A 195 -16.36 10.58 -6.35
C ASN A 195 -17.89 10.35 -6.27
N ILE A 196 -18.69 11.32 -6.71
CA ILE A 196 -20.16 11.17 -6.78
C ILE A 196 -20.51 9.99 -7.71
N LEU A 197 -19.95 9.94 -8.91
CA LEU A 197 -20.25 8.89 -9.90
C LEU A 197 -19.81 7.51 -9.44
N LYS A 198 -18.66 7.37 -8.76
CA LYS A 198 -18.24 6.11 -8.13
C LYS A 198 -19.20 5.67 -7.03
N GLY A 199 -19.79 6.63 -6.32
CA GLY A 199 -20.71 6.41 -5.21
C GLY A 199 -22.14 6.07 -5.62
N THR A 200 -22.58 6.47 -6.82
CA THR A 200 -23.99 6.36 -7.25
C THR A 200 -24.20 5.68 -8.60
N GLY A 201 -23.17 5.52 -9.43
CA GLY A 201 -23.27 5.10 -10.83
C GLY A 201 -23.79 6.20 -11.79
N GLY A 202 -24.47 7.20 -11.25
CA GLY A 202 -24.98 8.37 -11.96
C GLY A 202 -25.66 9.34 -10.99
N TYR A 203 -25.50 10.66 -11.20
CA TYR A 203 -26.17 11.67 -10.38
C TYR A 203 -26.32 12.98 -11.15
N LYS A 204 -27.56 13.37 -11.47
CA LYS A 204 -27.85 14.59 -12.25
C LYS A 204 -26.94 14.68 -13.49
N GLN A 205 -26.27 15.82 -13.71
CA GLN A 205 -25.34 16.04 -14.82
C GLN A 205 -23.87 15.78 -14.45
N ALA A 206 -23.60 15.07 -13.35
CA ALA A 206 -22.23 14.89 -12.85
C ALA A 206 -21.28 14.28 -13.89
N ASN A 207 -21.75 13.40 -14.78
CA ASN A 207 -20.92 12.84 -15.85
C ASN A 207 -20.48 13.92 -16.85
N THR A 208 -21.44 14.69 -17.38
CA THR A 208 -21.16 15.77 -18.34
C THR A 208 -20.29 16.86 -17.73
N LEU A 209 -20.58 17.26 -16.48
CA LEU A 209 -19.80 18.31 -15.79
C LEU A 209 -18.40 17.83 -15.41
N LYS A 210 -18.22 16.53 -15.13
CA LYS A 210 -16.89 15.92 -14.97
C LYS A 210 -16.08 16.00 -16.26
N GLU A 211 -16.69 15.70 -17.40
CA GLU A 211 -16.03 15.79 -18.71
C GLU A 211 -15.65 17.24 -19.05
N GLU A 212 -16.53 18.20 -18.77
CA GLU A 212 -16.24 19.63 -18.91
C GLU A 212 -15.09 20.07 -18.00
N ALA A 213 -15.12 19.69 -16.73
CA ALA A 213 -14.06 19.98 -15.77
C ALA A 213 -12.71 19.36 -16.21
N LEU A 214 -12.74 18.15 -16.78
CA LEU A 214 -11.54 17.55 -17.36
C LEU A 214 -11.00 18.38 -18.51
N GLN A 215 -11.86 18.76 -19.47
CA GLN A 215 -11.47 19.54 -20.63
C GLN A 215 -10.86 20.89 -20.21
N LYS A 216 -11.50 21.62 -19.30
CA LYS A 216 -11.04 22.92 -18.83
C LYS A 216 -9.79 22.84 -17.93
N GLY A 217 -9.64 21.77 -17.15
CA GLY A 217 -8.49 21.54 -16.27
C GLY A 217 -7.27 20.93 -16.95
N THR A 218 -7.40 20.48 -18.21
CA THR A 218 -6.33 19.84 -18.98
C THR A 218 -5.32 20.86 -19.50
N ILE A 219 -4.05 20.54 -19.35
CA ILE A 219 -2.93 21.31 -19.87
C ILE A 219 -2.25 20.52 -20.96
N THR A 220 -2.27 21.12 -22.15
CA THR A 220 -1.53 20.64 -23.31
C THR A 220 -0.06 21.05 -23.20
N ILE A 221 0.85 20.09 -23.18
CA ILE A 221 2.29 20.32 -23.03
C ILE A 221 3.02 19.92 -24.30
N LEU A 222 3.82 20.85 -24.82
CA LEU A 222 4.83 20.56 -25.84
C LEU A 222 6.17 20.26 -25.17
N VAL A 223 6.76 19.10 -25.44
CA VAL A 223 8.11 18.75 -24.99
C VAL A 223 9.12 19.08 -26.08
N THR A 224 9.90 20.14 -25.88
CA THR A 224 11.00 20.52 -26.78
C THR A 224 12.24 19.67 -26.54
N ASP A 225 13.18 19.69 -27.48
CA ASP A 225 14.45 19.02 -27.31
C ASP A 225 15.24 19.64 -26.16
N PHE A 226 15.71 18.80 -25.25
CA PHE A 226 16.62 19.24 -24.19
C PHE A 226 17.94 19.68 -24.83
N GLN A 227 18.33 20.91 -24.53
CA GLN A 227 19.57 21.50 -24.98
C GLN A 227 20.77 20.76 -24.36
N TYR A 228 21.90 20.83 -25.04
CA TYR A 228 23.16 20.25 -24.60
C TYR A 228 24.22 21.37 -24.51
N SER A 229 25.04 21.36 -23.46
CA SER A 229 26.05 22.41 -23.25
C SER A 229 27.34 22.15 -24.05
N ASN A 230 27.58 20.92 -24.48
CA ASN A 230 28.69 20.54 -25.36
C ASN A 230 28.39 19.22 -26.11
N THR A 231 29.20 18.87 -27.10
CA THR A 231 29.00 17.67 -27.95
C THR A 231 28.93 16.36 -27.15
N TYR A 232 29.66 16.24 -26.03
CA TYR A 232 29.63 15.04 -25.18
C TYR A 232 28.26 14.82 -24.52
N THR A 233 27.54 15.90 -24.21
CA THR A 233 26.20 15.84 -23.61
C THR A 233 25.05 15.63 -24.61
N ARG A 234 25.33 15.63 -25.92
CA ARG A 234 24.30 15.58 -26.98
C ARG A 234 23.49 14.29 -26.97
N ASN A 235 24.14 13.13 -26.90
CA ASN A 235 23.45 11.84 -26.92
C ASN A 235 22.57 11.68 -25.67
N THR A 236 23.06 12.11 -24.50
CA THR A 236 22.29 12.13 -23.26
C THR A 236 21.09 13.07 -23.34
N SER A 237 21.22 14.26 -23.94
CA SER A 237 20.10 15.19 -24.08
C SER A 237 19.00 14.64 -25.00
N GLN A 238 19.37 13.95 -26.08
CA GLN A 238 18.43 13.23 -26.96
C GLN A 238 17.73 12.08 -26.23
N ALA A 239 18.48 11.30 -25.45
CA ALA A 239 17.93 10.21 -24.64
C ALA A 239 16.99 10.70 -23.53
N VAL A 240 17.32 11.81 -22.86
CA VAL A 240 16.44 12.45 -21.88
C VAL A 240 15.16 12.93 -22.57
N THR A 241 15.27 13.61 -23.71
CA THR A 241 14.11 14.12 -24.46
C THR A 241 13.15 13.00 -24.85
N SER A 242 13.66 11.92 -25.45
CA SER A 242 12.83 10.80 -25.90
C SER A 242 12.16 10.07 -24.74
N LYS A 243 12.89 9.83 -23.65
CA LYS A 243 12.35 9.16 -22.45
C LYS A 243 11.34 10.06 -21.70
N VAL A 244 11.57 11.37 -21.60
CA VAL A 244 10.59 12.31 -21.02
C VAL A 244 9.30 12.32 -21.84
N ARG A 245 9.40 12.44 -23.18
CA ARG A 245 8.23 12.35 -24.06
C ARG A 245 7.47 11.04 -23.84
N SER A 246 8.17 9.91 -23.87
CA SER A 246 7.56 8.59 -23.68
C SER A 246 6.87 8.48 -22.32
N GLN A 247 7.55 8.86 -21.23
CA GLN A 247 7.04 8.67 -19.88
C GLN A 247 5.85 9.59 -19.56
N LEU A 248 5.87 10.83 -20.04
CA LEU A 248 4.75 11.75 -19.88
C LEU A 248 3.55 11.35 -20.74
N SER A 249 3.76 10.82 -21.95
CA SER A 249 2.67 10.35 -22.82
C SER A 249 1.96 9.10 -22.28
N THR A 250 2.62 8.31 -21.44
CA THR A 250 2.02 7.14 -20.77
C THR A 250 1.58 7.46 -19.33
N SER A 251 1.55 8.74 -18.94
CA SER A 251 1.13 9.14 -17.60
C SER A 251 -0.36 8.89 -17.39
N GLU A 252 -0.74 8.44 -16.18
CA GLU A 252 -2.14 8.30 -15.77
C GLU A 252 -2.79 9.63 -15.37
N ASN A 253 -2.05 10.75 -15.39
CA ASN A 253 -2.61 12.06 -15.05
C ASN A 253 -3.61 12.51 -16.13
N PRO A 254 -4.92 12.59 -15.83
CA PRO A 254 -5.93 12.89 -16.84
C PRO A 254 -5.86 14.34 -17.33
N PHE A 255 -5.18 15.23 -16.60
CA PHE A 255 -5.07 16.66 -16.91
C PHE A 255 -3.81 17.05 -17.68
N ILE A 256 -3.01 16.08 -18.12
CA ILE A 256 -1.80 16.35 -18.90
C ILE A 256 -1.92 15.66 -20.25
N LYS A 257 -1.84 16.45 -21.31
CA LYS A 257 -1.83 15.95 -22.68
C LYS A 257 -0.52 16.35 -23.35
N ILE A 258 0.28 15.36 -23.73
CA ILE A 258 1.51 15.60 -24.49
C ILE A 258 1.18 15.70 -25.97
N ILE A 259 1.71 16.72 -26.64
CA ILE A 259 1.58 16.92 -28.08
C ILE A 259 2.96 16.88 -28.75
N ASP A 260 3.01 16.22 -29.90
CA ASP A 260 4.13 16.28 -30.83
C ASP A 260 3.94 17.47 -31.79
N VAL A 261 5.02 18.21 -32.09
CA VAL A 261 4.98 19.34 -33.04
C VAL A 261 4.43 18.89 -34.40
N SER A 262 4.69 17.65 -34.82
CA SER A 262 4.19 17.08 -36.07
C SER A 262 2.66 16.96 -36.13
N ALA A 263 1.98 16.97 -34.97
CA ALA A 263 0.52 16.94 -34.89
C ALA A 263 -0.11 18.35 -35.02
N ILE A 264 0.70 19.39 -35.18
CA ILE A 264 0.25 20.79 -35.20
C ILE A 264 0.34 21.33 -36.63
N ASN A 265 -0.81 21.67 -37.22
CA ASN A 265 -0.90 22.32 -38.53
C ASN A 265 -0.62 23.84 -38.45
N ALA A 266 0.40 24.26 -37.71
CA ALA A 266 0.76 25.66 -37.52
C ALA A 266 2.27 25.83 -37.38
N ASN A 267 2.83 26.87 -37.98
CA ASN A 267 4.24 27.21 -37.79
C ASN A 267 4.41 27.92 -36.44
N ILE A 268 4.81 27.16 -35.42
CA ILE A 268 5.10 27.68 -34.08
C ILE A 268 6.54 28.20 -33.94
N TYR A 269 7.31 28.21 -35.03
CA TYR A 269 8.69 28.71 -35.05
C TYR A 269 8.82 29.97 -35.90
N GLN A 270 9.58 30.94 -35.39
CA GLN A 270 9.97 32.16 -36.09
C GLN A 270 11.48 32.34 -35.95
N ASP A 271 12.20 32.48 -37.07
CA ASP A 271 13.66 32.60 -37.11
C ASP A 271 14.41 31.48 -36.36
N GLY A 272 13.89 30.25 -36.46
CA GLY A 272 14.45 29.08 -35.78
C GLY A 272 14.23 29.05 -34.26
N ARG A 273 13.42 29.97 -33.72
CA ARG A 273 13.06 30.03 -32.30
C ARG A 273 11.58 29.76 -32.10
N LEU A 274 11.26 29.12 -30.98
CA LEU A 274 9.87 28.84 -30.60
C LEU A 274 9.13 30.15 -30.30
N ASN A 275 8.03 30.39 -31.00
CA ASN A 275 7.15 31.53 -30.78
C ASN A 275 6.03 31.12 -29.81
N MET A 276 6.10 31.65 -28.58
CA MET A 276 5.17 31.33 -27.48
C MET A 276 3.72 31.69 -27.82
N GLN A 277 3.50 32.81 -28.51
CA GLN A 277 2.17 33.27 -28.91
C GLN A 277 1.57 32.33 -29.97
N ALA A 278 2.35 31.94 -30.98
CA ALA A 278 1.92 30.98 -31.99
C ALA A 278 1.63 29.60 -31.37
N ALA A 279 2.44 29.16 -30.40
CA ALA A 279 2.19 27.94 -29.65
C ALA A 279 0.87 28.00 -28.86
N ASN A 280 0.60 29.10 -28.14
CA ASN A 280 -0.65 29.30 -27.41
C ASN A 280 -1.87 29.28 -28.35
N LEU A 281 -1.79 29.99 -29.48
CA LEU A 281 -2.85 30.00 -30.50
C LEU A 281 -3.10 28.61 -31.11
N SER A 282 -2.07 27.74 -31.10
CA SER A 282 -2.16 26.35 -31.55
C SER A 282 -2.66 25.38 -30.47
N GLY A 283 -3.11 25.89 -29.32
CA GLY A 283 -3.64 25.09 -28.22
C GLY A 283 -2.59 24.47 -27.30
N ILE A 284 -1.31 24.81 -27.45
CA ILE A 284 -0.26 24.43 -26.51
C ILE A 284 -0.33 25.39 -25.32
N LYS A 285 -0.57 24.87 -24.11
CA LYS A 285 -0.69 25.67 -22.89
C LYS A 285 0.63 25.81 -22.12
N ALA A 286 1.52 24.85 -22.28
CA ALA A 286 2.85 24.92 -21.68
C ALA A 286 3.93 24.25 -22.52
N ILE A 287 5.17 24.67 -22.32
CA ILE A 287 6.35 24.10 -22.96
C ILE A 287 7.28 23.55 -21.89
N LEU A 288 7.62 22.27 -22.02
CA LEU A 288 8.67 21.63 -21.25
C LEU A 288 9.98 21.72 -22.04
N THR A 289 10.99 22.30 -21.41
CA THR A 289 12.33 22.46 -21.96
C THR A 289 13.38 22.31 -20.88
N GLY A 290 14.63 22.07 -21.26
CA GLY A 290 15.72 21.92 -20.30
C GLY A 290 17.08 21.89 -20.96
N ASN A 291 18.12 21.82 -20.14
CA ASN A 291 19.51 21.75 -20.57
C ASN A 291 20.25 20.66 -19.78
N VAL A 292 20.92 19.76 -20.49
CA VAL A 292 21.89 18.83 -19.92
C VAL A 292 23.24 19.54 -19.87
N SER A 293 23.63 19.96 -18.68
CA SER A 293 24.83 20.77 -18.46
C SER A 293 26.09 19.92 -18.30
N ARG A 294 25.95 18.75 -17.68
CA ARG A 294 27.10 17.87 -17.38
C ARG A 294 26.72 16.41 -17.48
N VAL A 295 27.60 15.63 -18.12
CA VAL A 295 27.60 14.16 -18.08
C VAL A 295 29.01 13.74 -17.75
N VAL A 296 29.16 12.83 -16.80
CA VAL A 296 30.46 12.23 -16.46
C VAL A 296 30.29 10.73 -16.48
N GLU A 297 31.16 10.06 -17.21
CA GLU A 297 31.36 8.61 -17.13
C GLU A 297 32.80 8.37 -16.70
N ASN A 298 32.98 7.61 -15.64
CA ASN A 298 34.30 7.27 -15.14
C ASN A 298 34.41 5.76 -14.98
N THR A 299 35.23 5.15 -15.83
CA THR A 299 35.65 3.75 -15.72
C THR A 299 36.84 3.68 -14.78
N GLY A 300 36.65 3.12 -13.60
CA GLY A 300 37.71 2.95 -12.61
C GLY A 300 38.81 2.04 -13.12
N LYS A 301 40.06 2.39 -12.80
CA LYS A 301 41.19 1.50 -13.05
C LYS A 301 41.12 0.31 -12.10
N LEU A 302 41.36 -0.89 -12.63
CA LEU A 302 41.49 -2.10 -11.82
C LEU A 302 42.78 -2.02 -10.99
N ASN A 303 42.62 -1.83 -9.69
CA ASN A 303 43.72 -1.83 -8.75
C ASN A 303 43.99 -3.27 -8.29
N LYS A 304 45.22 -3.73 -8.46
CA LYS A 304 45.68 -5.05 -8.01
C LYS A 304 46.68 -4.86 -6.88
N THR A 305 46.35 -5.39 -5.70
CA THR A 305 47.21 -5.30 -4.52
C THR A 305 47.64 -6.70 -4.09
N GLU A 306 48.95 -6.94 -3.99
CA GLU A 306 49.44 -8.17 -3.36
C GLU A 306 49.21 -8.10 -1.85
N LYS A 307 48.58 -9.14 -1.31
CA LYS A 307 48.32 -9.32 0.12
C LYS A 307 49.08 -10.53 0.62
N ARG A 308 49.54 -10.43 1.87
CA ARG A 308 50.22 -11.51 2.56
C ARG A 308 49.19 -12.43 3.20
N GLY A 309 49.49 -13.72 3.22
CA GLY A 309 48.65 -14.73 3.85
C GLY A 309 49.45 -15.98 4.18
N TYR A 310 48.73 -17.00 4.60
CA TYR A 310 49.29 -18.30 4.95
C TYR A 310 48.44 -19.42 4.36
N ILE A 311 49.07 -20.53 3.98
CA ILE A 311 48.41 -21.80 3.71
C ILE A 311 48.37 -22.57 5.03
N LYS A 312 47.17 -22.90 5.50
CA LYS A 312 46.95 -23.74 6.68
C LYS A 312 46.88 -25.19 6.26
N GLU A 313 47.84 -25.99 6.72
CA GLU A 313 47.80 -27.45 6.62
C GLU A 313 47.53 -28.04 8.00
N VAL A 314 46.73 -29.11 8.03
CA VAL A 314 46.50 -29.90 9.25
C VAL A 314 47.10 -31.28 9.01
N ARG A 315 48.10 -31.65 9.82
CA ARG A 315 48.75 -32.95 9.75
C ARG A 315 48.46 -33.74 11.02
N LYS A 316 48.14 -35.02 10.88
CA LYS A 316 48.06 -35.93 12.02
C LYS A 316 49.46 -36.32 12.46
N VAL A 317 49.79 -36.03 13.72
CA VAL A 317 51.04 -36.46 14.34
C VAL A 317 50.72 -37.25 15.59
N LYS A 318 51.55 -38.24 15.94
CA LYS A 318 51.37 -38.98 17.19
C LYS A 318 51.87 -38.15 18.36
N ASN A 319 51.07 -38.02 19.41
CA ASN A 319 51.50 -37.46 20.68
C ASN A 319 52.43 -38.45 21.41
N ASP A 320 53.01 -38.04 22.53
CA ASP A 320 53.92 -38.86 23.36
C ASP A 320 53.26 -40.15 23.93
N LYS A 321 51.93 -40.29 23.76
CA LYS A 321 51.13 -41.47 24.15
C LYS A 321 50.72 -42.34 22.95
N GLY A 322 51.15 -41.99 21.74
CA GLY A 322 50.88 -42.74 20.50
C GLY A 322 49.53 -42.46 19.84
N GLU A 323 48.76 -41.48 20.33
CA GLU A 323 47.45 -41.08 19.77
C GLU A 323 47.64 -40.03 18.65
N ASP A 324 46.81 -40.10 17.60
CA ASP A 324 46.80 -39.13 16.52
C ASP A 324 46.22 -37.78 17.01
N ILE A 325 47.02 -36.72 16.96
CA ILE A 325 46.60 -35.33 17.19
C ILE A 325 46.77 -34.48 15.92
N ASP A 326 45.87 -33.53 15.72
CA ASP A 326 45.96 -32.57 14.62
C ASP A 326 46.98 -31.48 14.94
N LYS A 327 48.07 -31.43 14.18
CA LYS A 327 49.06 -30.35 14.21
C LYS A 327 48.81 -29.39 13.06
N VAL A 328 48.56 -28.13 13.39
CA VAL A 328 48.34 -27.06 12.41
C VAL A 328 49.69 -26.43 12.05
N GLU A 329 49.98 -26.36 10.76
CA GLU A 329 51.17 -25.70 10.22
C GLU A 329 50.76 -24.60 9.22
N TYR A 330 51.47 -23.48 9.24
CA TYR A 330 51.20 -22.33 8.39
C TYR A 330 52.39 -22.02 7.48
N PHE A 331 52.14 -21.99 6.17
CA PHE A 331 53.16 -21.69 5.17
C PHE A 331 52.92 -20.33 4.54
N LYS A 332 53.93 -19.47 4.52
CA LYS A 332 53.81 -18.10 4.00
C LYS A 332 53.47 -18.11 2.52
N THR A 333 52.44 -17.37 2.14
CA THR A 333 52.00 -17.20 0.76
C THR A 333 51.55 -15.78 0.49
N THR A 334 51.20 -15.49 -0.76
CA THR A 334 50.52 -14.26 -1.15
C THR A 334 49.24 -14.59 -1.91
N TYR A 335 48.31 -13.65 -1.88
CA TYR A 335 47.12 -13.63 -2.72
C TYR A 335 46.93 -12.20 -3.24
N TYR A 336 46.06 -12.00 -4.20
CA TYR A 336 45.81 -10.67 -4.75
C TYR A 336 44.39 -10.22 -4.40
N GLU A 337 44.24 -8.95 -4.00
CA GLU A 337 42.95 -8.27 -3.95
C GLU A 337 42.83 -7.32 -5.14
N TYR A 338 41.64 -7.29 -5.72
CA TYR A 338 41.27 -6.53 -6.90
C TYR A 338 40.13 -5.59 -6.55
N GLU A 339 40.29 -4.31 -6.86
CA GLU A 339 39.31 -3.26 -6.56
C GLU A 339 39.11 -2.37 -7.79
N ALA A 340 37.85 -2.07 -8.12
CA ALA A 340 37.48 -1.08 -9.12
C ALA A 340 36.15 -0.41 -8.76
N GLU A 341 35.99 0.84 -9.16
CA GLU A 341 34.75 1.61 -9.01
C GLU A 341 34.42 2.33 -10.31
N ASN A 342 33.27 2.02 -10.88
CA ASN A 342 32.72 2.74 -12.02
C ASN A 342 31.64 3.70 -11.51
N TYR A 343 31.54 4.88 -12.10
CA TYR A 343 30.42 5.78 -11.83
C TYR A 343 29.99 6.56 -13.06
N ALA A 344 28.72 6.95 -13.06
CA ALA A 344 28.16 7.89 -14.02
C ALA A 344 27.36 8.97 -13.30
N SER A 345 27.39 10.20 -13.79
CA SER A 345 26.62 11.31 -13.24
C SER A 345 26.02 12.18 -14.33
N VAL A 346 24.84 12.73 -14.07
CA VAL A 346 24.16 13.71 -14.94
C VAL A 346 23.75 14.92 -14.11
N GLU A 347 24.07 16.11 -14.62
CA GLU A 347 23.49 17.37 -14.18
C GLU A 347 22.64 17.93 -15.32
N LEU A 348 21.38 18.21 -15.03
CA LEU A 348 20.45 18.86 -15.95
C LEU A 348 19.50 19.78 -15.21
N ASN A 349 19.03 20.82 -15.87
CA ASN A 349 17.90 21.62 -15.42
C ASN A 349 16.73 21.48 -16.39
N PHE A 350 15.53 21.72 -15.88
CA PHE A 350 14.34 21.83 -16.73
C PHE A 350 13.39 22.88 -16.20
N LYS A 351 12.50 23.33 -17.07
CA LYS A 351 11.38 24.21 -16.76
C LYS A 351 10.16 23.89 -17.61
N LEU A 352 8.99 23.98 -16.99
CA LEU A 352 7.68 24.03 -17.64
C LEU A 352 7.24 25.49 -17.67
N ILE A 353 6.99 26.03 -18.86
CA ILE A 353 6.71 27.45 -19.07
C ILE A 353 5.31 27.61 -19.65
N SER A 354 4.50 28.51 -19.10
CA SER A 354 3.20 28.88 -19.65
C SER A 354 3.39 29.62 -20.99
N THR A 355 2.64 29.22 -22.01
CA THR A 355 2.63 29.92 -23.31
C THR A 355 1.82 31.20 -23.30
N GLU A 356 0.97 31.38 -22.28
CA GLU A 356 0.07 32.53 -22.15
C GLU A 356 0.81 33.78 -21.64
N ASN A 357 1.63 33.60 -20.59
CA ASN A 357 2.25 34.70 -19.87
C ASN A 357 3.77 34.52 -19.64
N ASN A 358 4.37 33.45 -20.19
CA ASN A 358 5.79 33.10 -20.02
C ASN A 358 6.22 32.80 -18.58
N GLU A 359 5.29 32.55 -17.65
CA GLU A 359 5.61 32.18 -16.28
C GLU A 359 6.19 30.78 -16.19
N ILE A 360 7.15 30.58 -15.27
CA ILE A 360 7.70 29.27 -14.95
C ILE A 360 6.75 28.57 -13.99
N LEU A 361 6.04 27.55 -14.50
CA LEU A 361 5.08 26.75 -13.77
C LEU A 361 5.76 25.71 -12.88
N VAL A 362 6.83 25.11 -13.39
CA VAL A 362 7.65 24.10 -12.71
C VAL A 362 9.10 24.31 -13.12
N SER A 363 10.04 24.18 -12.20
CA SER A 363 11.45 24.02 -12.54
C SER A 363 12.16 23.18 -11.49
N ASP A 364 13.29 22.58 -11.86
CA ASP A 364 14.18 21.89 -10.93
C ASP A 364 15.59 21.76 -11.54
N LEU A 365 16.57 21.56 -10.66
CA LEU A 365 17.92 21.12 -11.00
C LEU A 365 18.07 19.66 -10.55
N VAL A 366 18.36 18.79 -11.50
CA VAL A 366 18.62 17.37 -11.27
C VAL A 366 20.12 17.15 -11.34
N SER A 367 20.71 16.71 -10.24
CA SER A 367 22.11 16.31 -10.14
C SER A 367 22.15 14.93 -9.48
N LEU A 368 22.39 13.89 -10.28
CA LEU A 368 22.34 12.49 -9.86
C LEU A 368 23.62 11.76 -10.22
N THR A 369 24.00 10.77 -9.42
CA THR A 369 25.19 9.93 -9.62
C THR A 369 24.88 8.50 -9.19
N ASN A 370 25.19 7.53 -10.05
CA ASN A 370 25.22 6.12 -9.69
C ASN A 370 26.65 5.61 -9.78
N ASN A 371 27.01 4.70 -8.88
CA ASN A 371 28.28 3.99 -8.90
C ASN A 371 28.05 2.49 -8.68
N ASP A 372 29.02 1.70 -9.13
CA ASP A 372 29.12 0.29 -8.80
C ASP A 372 30.57 -0.06 -8.44
N LYS A 373 30.73 -0.98 -7.50
CA LYS A 373 32.02 -1.32 -6.88
C LYS A 373 32.23 -2.82 -6.92
N MET A 374 33.41 -3.20 -7.41
CA MET A 374 33.87 -4.58 -7.39
C MET A 374 35.09 -4.70 -6.48
N HIS A 375 35.01 -5.62 -5.51
CA HIS A 375 36.12 -5.95 -4.61
C HIS A 375 36.18 -7.46 -4.40
N TYR A 376 37.24 -8.12 -4.89
CA TYR A 376 37.41 -9.57 -4.76
C TYR A 376 38.87 -9.97 -4.53
N ALA A 377 39.06 -11.18 -3.99
CA ALA A 377 40.36 -11.79 -3.83
C ALA A 377 40.58 -12.94 -4.83
N SER A 378 41.80 -13.09 -5.33
CA SER A 378 42.24 -14.21 -6.14
C SER A 378 43.45 -14.89 -5.49
N PHE A 379 43.40 -16.21 -5.44
CA PHE A 379 44.47 -17.05 -4.95
C PHE A 379 44.67 -18.22 -5.91
N SER A 380 45.92 -18.49 -6.29
CA SER A 380 46.27 -19.55 -7.23
C SER A 380 46.28 -20.95 -6.60
N GLY A 381 46.40 -21.04 -5.27
CA GLY A 381 46.34 -22.31 -4.54
C GLY A 381 44.92 -22.68 -4.09
N GLU A 382 44.83 -23.67 -3.20
CA GLU A 382 43.54 -24.11 -2.66
C GLU A 382 42.92 -23.02 -1.76
N LYS A 383 41.82 -22.40 -2.22
CA LYS A 383 41.14 -21.31 -1.50
C LYS A 383 40.75 -21.64 -0.06
N LYS A 384 40.43 -22.91 0.23
CA LYS A 384 39.98 -23.37 1.55
C LYS A 384 41.09 -23.36 2.59
N THR A 385 42.34 -23.48 2.16
CA THR A 385 43.52 -23.51 3.05
C THR A 385 44.12 -22.11 3.24
N LEU A 386 43.71 -21.12 2.44
CA LEU A 386 44.21 -19.75 2.59
C LEU A 386 43.66 -19.06 3.84
N VAL A 387 44.58 -18.49 4.62
CA VAL A 387 44.33 -17.73 5.85
C VAL A 387 44.95 -16.33 5.69
N PRO A 388 44.23 -15.24 5.99
CA PRO A 388 44.81 -13.90 5.91
C PRO A 388 45.87 -13.70 7.01
N GLY A 389 46.79 -12.79 6.80
CA GLY A 389 47.80 -12.49 7.81
C GLY A 389 48.84 -11.52 7.34
N TYR A 390 49.89 -11.38 8.13
CA TYR A 390 51.07 -10.62 7.79
C TYR A 390 52.31 -11.46 8.10
N TRP A 391 53.32 -11.35 7.24
CA TRP A 391 54.66 -11.82 7.53
C TRP A 391 55.64 -10.73 7.12
N LYS A 392 56.76 -10.54 7.83
CA LYS A 392 57.76 -9.50 7.47
C LYS A 392 58.68 -9.97 6.35
N TYR A 393 59.22 -11.18 6.50
CA TYR A 393 60.14 -11.81 5.57
C TYR A 393 59.52 -13.11 5.04
N LYS A 394 59.72 -13.43 3.76
CA LYS A 394 59.18 -14.67 3.15
C LYS A 394 59.94 -15.91 3.63
N ASP A 395 61.26 -15.82 3.72
CA ASP A 395 62.13 -16.99 3.86
C ASP A 395 62.62 -17.25 5.29
N ARG A 396 62.24 -16.40 6.26
CA ARG A 396 62.59 -16.57 7.67
C ARG A 396 61.47 -16.14 8.60
N LYS A 397 61.44 -16.69 9.82
CA LYS A 397 60.49 -16.29 10.86
C LYS A 397 60.82 -14.89 11.37
N SER A 398 59.78 -14.13 11.70
CA SER A 398 59.88 -12.82 12.36
C SER A 398 58.91 -12.76 13.54
N PRO A 399 59.25 -12.11 14.66
CA PRO A 399 58.29 -11.81 15.71
C PRO A 399 57.09 -10.96 15.25
N GLU A 400 57.23 -10.25 14.13
CA GLU A 400 56.17 -9.45 13.50
C GLU A 400 55.20 -10.29 12.63
N ASP A 401 55.48 -11.58 12.42
CA ASP A 401 54.60 -12.47 11.67
C ASP A 401 53.31 -12.73 12.47
N ASN A 402 52.16 -12.51 11.85
CA ASN A 402 50.86 -12.66 12.47
C ASN A 402 49.90 -13.42 11.56
N VAL A 403 49.40 -14.56 12.04
CA VAL A 403 48.39 -15.37 11.34
C VAL A 403 47.00 -14.99 11.86
N LYS A 404 46.10 -14.54 10.98
CA LYS A 404 44.73 -14.16 11.35
C LYS A 404 43.75 -15.32 11.12
N ASP A 405 43.94 -16.41 11.85
CA ASP A 405 43.11 -17.63 11.76
C ASP A 405 41.90 -17.63 12.72
N ASN A 406 41.38 -16.44 13.04
CA ASN A 406 40.12 -16.35 13.77
C ASN A 406 38.95 -16.36 12.77
N GLN A 407 37.78 -16.80 13.24
CA GLN A 407 36.60 -16.99 12.39
C GLN A 407 36.20 -15.72 11.61
N SER A 408 36.34 -14.53 12.19
CA SER A 408 35.95 -13.27 11.55
C SER A 408 36.83 -12.94 10.35
N ASP A 409 38.15 -13.00 10.52
CA ASP A 409 39.11 -12.73 9.45
C ASP A 409 39.02 -13.78 8.33
N ILE A 410 38.83 -15.06 8.69
CA ILE A 410 38.60 -16.14 7.72
C ILE A 410 37.34 -15.91 6.91
N ASN A 411 36.25 -15.50 7.56
CA ASN A 411 34.99 -15.21 6.86
C ASN A 411 35.14 -13.99 5.95
N ARG A 412 35.83 -12.92 6.37
CA ARG A 412 36.09 -11.75 5.51
C ARG A 412 36.86 -12.14 4.25
N LEU A 413 37.92 -12.94 4.38
CA LEU A 413 38.69 -13.41 3.24
C LEU A 413 37.85 -14.34 2.34
N LYS A 414 37.08 -15.26 2.92
CA LYS A 414 36.17 -16.14 2.15
C LYS A 414 35.13 -15.34 1.37
N ASN A 415 34.57 -14.29 1.96
CA ASN A 415 33.65 -13.40 1.27
C ASN A 415 34.32 -12.74 0.06
N LEU A 416 35.57 -12.27 0.19
CA LEU A 416 36.33 -11.72 -0.94
C LEU A 416 36.67 -12.77 -2.00
N LEU A 417 37.03 -13.98 -1.62
CA LEU A 417 37.36 -15.08 -2.55
C LEU A 417 36.15 -15.60 -3.34
N ASN A 418 34.95 -15.33 -2.82
CA ASN A 418 33.65 -15.68 -3.40
C ASN A 418 32.88 -14.47 -3.96
N ALA A 419 33.42 -13.25 -3.83
CA ALA A 419 32.78 -12.03 -4.32
C ALA A 419 32.68 -12.04 -5.85
N SER A 420 31.65 -11.38 -6.38
CA SER A 420 31.51 -11.20 -7.82
C SER A 420 32.69 -10.40 -8.39
N LYS A 421 33.07 -10.73 -9.62
CA LYS A 421 34.05 -10.01 -10.41
C LYS A 421 33.41 -9.06 -11.42
N ASP A 422 32.08 -9.04 -11.44
CA ASP A 422 31.32 -8.20 -12.34
C ASP A 422 31.24 -6.79 -11.74
N ILE A 423 31.31 -5.80 -12.62
CA ILE A 423 31.10 -4.39 -12.32
C ILE A 423 30.26 -3.82 -13.46
N LYS A 424 29.20 -3.09 -13.12
CA LYS A 424 28.38 -2.40 -14.12
C LYS A 424 29.23 -1.47 -14.96
N SER A 425 28.96 -1.45 -16.26
CA SER A 425 29.58 -0.51 -17.19
C SER A 425 29.12 0.92 -16.89
N THR A 426 29.93 1.92 -17.27
CA THR A 426 29.51 3.33 -17.14
C THR A 426 28.28 3.64 -17.98
N THR A 427 28.08 2.95 -19.11
CA THR A 427 26.89 3.09 -19.96
C THR A 427 25.62 2.59 -19.27
N GLU A 428 25.68 1.44 -18.58
CA GLU A 428 24.54 0.95 -17.79
C GLU A 428 24.22 1.90 -16.63
N LEU A 429 25.24 2.36 -15.91
CA LEU A 429 25.08 3.33 -14.82
C LEU A 429 24.50 4.66 -15.34
N LEU A 430 24.93 5.12 -16.52
CA LEU A 430 24.41 6.32 -17.15
C LEU A 430 22.94 6.17 -17.53
N ASP A 431 22.53 5.06 -18.14
CA ASP A 431 21.11 4.82 -18.48
C ASP A 431 20.22 4.79 -17.22
N GLU A 432 20.71 4.21 -16.11
CA GLU A 432 20.02 4.26 -14.82
C GLU A 432 19.88 5.69 -14.29
N VAL A 433 20.94 6.50 -14.34
CA VAL A 433 20.89 7.91 -13.93
C VAL A 433 19.94 8.72 -14.81
N ILE A 434 19.93 8.46 -16.13
CA ILE A 434 18.98 9.08 -17.06
C ILE A 434 17.55 8.69 -16.68
N LYS A 435 17.27 7.40 -16.44
CA LYS A 435 15.93 6.93 -16.02
C LYS A 435 15.47 7.63 -14.73
N GLN A 436 16.34 7.72 -13.73
CA GLN A 436 16.01 8.42 -12.47
C GLN A 436 15.77 9.93 -12.70
N SER A 437 16.55 10.56 -13.57
CA SER A 437 16.37 11.97 -13.94
C SER A 437 15.04 12.21 -14.63
N VAL A 438 14.68 11.36 -15.59
CA VAL A 438 13.40 11.41 -16.32
C VAL A 438 12.22 11.18 -15.39
N GLN A 439 12.33 10.25 -14.44
CA GLN A 439 11.31 10.02 -13.42
C GLN A 439 11.08 11.29 -12.60
N ARG A 440 12.16 11.94 -12.13
CA ARG A 440 12.06 13.19 -11.35
C ARG A 440 11.41 14.32 -12.14
N ILE A 441 11.78 14.49 -13.42
CA ILE A 441 11.14 15.48 -14.31
C ILE A 441 9.64 15.17 -14.45
N SER A 442 9.32 13.92 -14.79
CA SER A 442 7.94 13.46 -15.01
C SER A 442 7.08 13.64 -13.77
N ASP A 443 7.61 13.29 -12.58
CA ASP A 443 6.90 13.45 -11.30
C ASP A 443 6.61 14.91 -10.99
N LYS A 444 7.57 15.81 -11.22
CA LYS A 444 7.40 17.24 -10.99
C LYS A 444 6.35 17.83 -11.93
N VAL A 445 6.36 17.45 -13.21
CA VAL A 445 5.36 17.87 -14.19
C VAL A 445 3.99 17.28 -13.86
N ASN A 446 3.91 15.99 -13.52
CA ASN A 446 2.66 15.32 -13.14
C ASN A 446 2.04 15.87 -11.85
N LYS A 447 2.85 16.35 -10.90
CA LYS A 447 2.38 16.94 -9.65
C LYS A 447 1.94 18.40 -9.80
N TYR A 448 2.23 19.04 -10.92
CA TYR A 448 1.81 20.42 -11.17
C TYR A 448 0.28 20.51 -11.08
N ASN A 449 -0.21 21.36 -10.18
CA ASN A 449 -1.62 21.68 -10.05
C ASN A 449 -1.75 23.20 -9.90
N PRO A 450 -2.38 23.90 -10.87
CA PRO A 450 -2.56 25.35 -10.78
C PRO A 450 -3.51 25.80 -9.66
N GLU A 451 -4.22 24.87 -9.02
CA GLU A 451 -5.23 25.13 -7.97
C GLU A 451 -4.68 24.97 -6.54
N LYS A 452 -3.38 24.71 -6.38
CA LYS A 452 -2.75 24.45 -5.07
C LYS A 452 -2.00 25.63 -4.51
#